data_AF-A0A7S4C5W7-F1
#
_entry.id   AF-A0A7S4C5W7-F1
#
_cell.length_a   1.000
_cell.length_b   1.000
_cell.length_c   1.000
_cell.angle_alpha   90.00
_cell.angle_beta   90.00
_cell.angle_gamma   90.00
#
_symmetry.space_group_name_H-M   'P 1'
#
loop_
_entity.id
_entity.type
_entity.pdbx_description
1 polymer ?
#
loop_
_entity_poly.entity_id
_entity_poly.type
_entity_poly.pdbx_seq_one_letter_code
_entity_poly.pdbx_strand_id
1 'polypeptide(L)'
;QLATPPAAMECFCTDFGVELECFASPLNRSPWNARFCSAFADTDRAFGSLGNFFSTALHELQPPLRSVECGPPYDDEVMEAAVARIEELLRQPRSSLESCVFVVPDWPGPFRQRIAQSDLLSREEALAKSEHRYRDGFQHRRGGKRSHAYVLGECDTLLAWLQNLHGAGRFRVTEEKVCRLRSAWKGE
;
A
#
# COMPACT_ATOMS: atom_id res chain seq x y z
N GLN A 1 -9.60 7.51 5.34
CA GLN A 1 -8.38 6.74 5.69
C GLN A 1 -7.18 7.66 5.62
N LEU A 2 -6.15 7.33 6.38
CA LEU A 2 -4.85 8.01 6.41
C LEU A 2 -4.00 7.61 5.20
N ALA A 3 -3.16 8.52 4.70
CA ALA A 3 -2.30 8.24 3.54
C ALA A 3 -0.84 8.02 3.94
N THR A 4 -0.16 7.12 3.24
CA THR A 4 1.28 6.88 3.40
C THR A 4 2.06 8.18 3.16
N PRO A 5 3.02 8.57 4.03
CA PRO A 5 3.86 9.75 3.83
C PRO A 5 4.58 9.75 2.48
N PRO A 6 4.75 10.90 1.81
CA PRO A 6 5.44 10.96 0.53
C PRO A 6 6.85 10.39 0.57
N ALA A 7 7.61 10.62 1.64
CA ALA A 7 8.95 10.05 1.81
C ALA A 7 8.92 8.52 1.95
N ALA A 8 7.93 7.98 2.70
CA ALA A 8 7.76 6.54 2.80
C ALA A 8 7.33 5.91 1.46
N MET A 9 6.45 6.60 0.72
CA MET A 9 6.06 6.14 -0.62
C MET A 9 7.23 6.21 -1.61
N GLU A 10 8.09 7.24 -1.53
CA GLU A 10 9.33 7.30 -2.30
C GLU A 10 10.21 6.07 -2.04
N CYS A 11 10.40 5.69 -0.77
CA CYS A 11 11.09 4.46 -0.41
C CYS A 11 10.39 3.22 -0.99
N PHE A 12 9.06 3.12 -0.90
CA PHE A 12 8.32 2.01 -1.52
C PHE A 12 8.57 1.91 -3.02
N CYS A 13 8.54 3.03 -3.74
CA CYS A 13 8.81 3.05 -5.18
C CYS A 13 10.27 2.70 -5.51
N THR A 14 11.23 3.28 -4.79
CA THR A 14 12.66 3.18 -5.12
C THR A 14 13.30 1.87 -4.63
N ASP A 15 13.01 1.44 -3.40
CA ASP A 15 13.65 0.28 -2.78
C ASP A 15 12.85 -1.02 -2.94
N PHE A 16 11.52 -0.92 -3.08
CA PHE A 16 10.60 -2.06 -3.16
C PHE A 16 9.84 -2.13 -4.50
N GLY A 17 10.17 -1.23 -5.42
CA GLY A 17 9.66 -1.23 -6.79
C GLY A 17 8.18 -0.97 -6.92
N VAL A 18 7.52 -0.41 -5.90
CA VAL A 18 6.07 -0.12 -5.94
C VAL A 18 5.76 0.84 -7.09
N GLU A 19 4.78 0.46 -7.91
CA GLU A 19 4.37 1.23 -9.10
C GLU A 19 2.90 1.69 -9.05
N LEU A 20 2.14 1.22 -8.06
CA LEU A 20 0.70 1.46 -7.95
C LEU A 20 0.23 1.41 -6.50
N GLU A 21 -0.68 2.33 -6.16
CA GLU A 21 -1.49 2.29 -4.93
C GLU A 21 -2.81 1.56 -5.21
N CYS A 22 -3.06 0.42 -4.55
CA CYS A 22 -4.27 -0.39 -4.77
C CYS A 22 -5.54 0.33 -4.27
N PHE A 23 -5.42 1.21 -3.28
CA PHE A 23 -6.55 1.92 -2.70
C PHE A 23 -6.18 3.39 -2.48
N ALA A 24 -6.56 4.25 -3.43
CA ALA A 24 -6.38 5.68 -3.31
C ALA A 24 -7.55 6.45 -3.96
N SER A 25 -7.33 7.74 -4.15
CA SER A 25 -8.24 8.68 -4.79
C SER A 25 -7.40 9.77 -5.46
N PRO A 26 -7.97 10.54 -6.41
CA PRO A 26 -7.30 11.70 -6.98
C PRO A 26 -6.84 12.72 -5.93
N LEU A 27 -7.46 12.71 -4.74
CA LEU A 27 -7.22 13.66 -3.65
C LEU A 27 -6.12 13.23 -2.69
N ASN A 28 -5.81 11.94 -2.61
CA ASN A 28 -4.86 11.41 -1.63
C ASN A 28 -3.69 10.60 -2.20
N ARG A 29 -3.72 10.22 -3.48
CA ARG A 29 -2.63 9.45 -4.09
C ARG A 29 -1.29 10.16 -3.97
N SER A 30 -0.22 9.39 -3.85
CA SER A 30 1.14 9.90 -3.77
C SER A 30 1.56 10.59 -5.06
N PRO A 31 2.38 11.66 -4.99
CA PRO A 31 3.04 12.20 -6.18
C PRO A 31 4.03 11.22 -6.82
N TRP A 32 4.54 10.23 -6.07
CA TRP A 32 5.52 9.25 -6.53
C TRP A 32 4.90 8.12 -7.36
N ASN A 33 3.60 7.86 -7.19
CA ASN A 33 2.87 6.88 -7.99
C ASN A 33 1.88 7.58 -8.92
N ALA A 34 2.11 7.43 -10.22
CA ALA A 34 1.18 7.92 -11.23
C ALA A 34 -0.05 7.02 -11.39
N ARG A 35 0.04 5.74 -10.99
CA ARG A 35 -1.02 4.74 -11.14
C ARG A 35 -1.66 4.46 -9.79
N PHE A 36 -2.98 4.46 -9.75
CA PHE A 36 -3.74 4.09 -8.56
C PHE A 36 -5.09 3.50 -8.94
N CYS A 37 -5.62 2.66 -8.06
CA CYS A 37 -7.01 2.23 -8.10
C CYS A 37 -7.85 3.08 -7.13
N SER A 38 -9.13 3.24 -7.42
CA SER A 38 -10.05 4.02 -6.59
C SER A 38 -11.47 3.47 -6.64
N ALA A 39 -12.33 3.93 -5.73
CA ALA A 39 -13.70 3.44 -5.60
C ALA A 39 -14.60 3.88 -6.78
N PHE A 40 -14.43 5.09 -7.30
CA PHE A 40 -15.37 5.72 -8.25
C PHE A 40 -14.74 5.88 -9.62
N ALA A 41 -14.71 4.79 -10.40
CA ALA A 41 -14.07 4.77 -11.71
C ALA A 41 -14.68 5.78 -12.71
N ASP A 42 -15.97 6.05 -12.60
CA ASP A 42 -16.71 6.99 -13.45
C ASP A 42 -16.20 8.43 -13.32
N THR A 43 -15.78 8.84 -12.12
CA THR A 43 -15.27 10.18 -11.83
C THR A 43 -13.75 10.24 -11.81
N ASP A 44 -13.10 9.24 -11.21
CA ASP A 44 -11.66 9.29 -10.91
C ASP A 44 -10.77 8.93 -12.12
N ARG A 45 -11.32 8.25 -13.15
CA ARG A 45 -10.55 7.92 -14.38
C ARG A 45 -9.99 9.16 -15.07
N ALA A 46 -10.73 10.27 -15.05
CA ALA A 46 -10.27 11.54 -15.62
C ALA A 46 -9.01 12.08 -14.92
N PHE A 47 -8.70 11.58 -13.73
CA PHE A 47 -7.54 11.96 -12.92
C PHE A 47 -6.49 10.84 -12.80
N GLY A 48 -6.61 9.78 -13.61
CA GLY A 48 -5.63 8.70 -13.69
C GLY A 48 -5.97 7.43 -12.90
N SER A 49 -7.17 7.32 -12.31
CA SER A 49 -7.58 6.06 -11.68
C SER A 49 -7.73 4.93 -12.70
N LEU A 50 -7.26 3.74 -12.32
CA LEU A 50 -7.46 2.50 -13.06
C LEU A 50 -8.78 1.80 -12.71
N GLY A 51 -9.62 2.41 -11.87
CA GLY A 51 -10.90 1.89 -11.39
C GLY A 51 -10.78 1.07 -10.10
N ASN A 52 -11.82 0.29 -9.82
CA ASN A 52 -11.93 -0.47 -8.58
C ASN A 52 -10.97 -1.67 -8.59
N PHE A 53 -10.07 -1.71 -7.60
CA PHE A 53 -9.02 -2.72 -7.44
C PHE A 53 -9.51 -4.18 -7.57
N PHE A 54 -10.70 -4.48 -7.06
CA PHE A 54 -11.26 -5.84 -7.10
C PHE A 54 -11.71 -6.25 -8.50
N SER A 55 -12.05 -5.30 -9.36
CA SER A 55 -12.56 -5.56 -10.72
C SER A 55 -11.60 -5.18 -11.84
N THR A 56 -10.56 -4.39 -11.56
CA THR A 56 -9.63 -3.91 -12.58
C THR A 56 -8.72 -5.05 -13.08
N ALA A 57 -8.57 -5.16 -14.39
CA ALA A 57 -7.71 -6.13 -15.05
C ALA A 57 -6.23 -5.72 -14.98
N LEU A 58 -5.64 -5.73 -13.77
CA LEU A 58 -4.25 -5.32 -13.55
C LEU A 58 -3.23 -6.11 -14.39
N HIS A 59 -3.54 -7.36 -14.73
CA HIS A 59 -2.70 -8.21 -15.57
C HIS A 59 -2.62 -7.78 -17.04
N GLU A 60 -3.54 -6.92 -17.50
CA GLU A 60 -3.57 -6.40 -18.88
C GLU A 60 -2.83 -5.06 -19.03
N LEU A 61 -2.34 -4.49 -17.93
CA LEU A 61 -1.67 -3.19 -17.96
C LEU A 61 -0.38 -3.23 -18.78
N GLN A 62 -0.16 -2.14 -19.53
CA GLN A 62 1.06 -1.89 -20.28
C GLN A 62 1.64 -0.53 -19.86
N PRO A 63 2.86 -0.48 -19.29
CA PRO A 63 3.74 -1.61 -19.01
C PRO A 63 3.21 -2.51 -17.87
N PRO A 64 3.63 -3.79 -17.80
CA PRO A 64 3.21 -4.73 -16.77
C PRO A 64 3.52 -4.22 -15.36
N LEU A 65 2.64 -4.52 -14.40
CA LEU A 65 2.73 -4.08 -13.02
C LEU A 65 3.36 -5.16 -12.14
N ARG A 66 4.51 -4.88 -11.52
CA ARG A 66 5.26 -5.91 -10.77
C ARG A 66 5.17 -5.80 -9.26
N SER A 67 5.02 -4.58 -8.73
CA SER A 67 4.91 -4.37 -7.28
C SER A 67 3.90 -3.28 -6.96
N VAL A 68 3.16 -3.48 -5.87
CA VAL A 68 2.08 -2.58 -5.44
C VAL A 68 2.14 -2.29 -3.95
N GLU A 69 1.62 -1.12 -3.57
CA GLU A 69 1.26 -0.82 -2.19
C GLU A 69 -0.25 -1.03 -2.04
N CYS A 70 -0.64 -1.64 -0.92
CA CYS A 70 -2.02 -2.00 -0.63
C CYS A 70 -2.40 -1.52 0.78
N GLY A 71 -2.95 -0.31 0.86
CA GLY A 71 -3.61 0.21 2.06
C GLY A 71 -5.13 0.23 1.93
N PRO A 72 -5.85 -0.90 2.06
CA PRO A 72 -7.32 -0.91 2.02
C PRO A 72 -7.95 -0.09 3.16
N PRO A 73 -9.21 0.37 2.98
CA PRO A 73 -10.03 0.90 4.07
C PRO A 73 -10.08 -0.08 5.26
N TYR A 74 -10.16 0.46 6.49
CA TYR A 74 -10.11 -0.32 7.74
C TYR A 74 -11.45 -0.98 8.04
N ASP A 75 -11.84 -1.88 7.14
CA ASP A 75 -13.02 -2.71 7.19
C ASP A 75 -12.56 -4.15 6.95
N ASP A 76 -12.84 -5.05 7.91
CA ASP A 76 -12.27 -6.41 7.89
C ASP A 76 -12.61 -7.17 6.59
N GLU A 77 -13.83 -7.03 6.09
CA GLU A 77 -14.25 -7.70 4.85
C GLU A 77 -13.46 -7.19 3.64
N VAL A 78 -13.27 -5.87 3.54
CA VAL A 78 -12.48 -5.25 2.46
C VAL A 78 -11.00 -5.62 2.58
N MET A 79 -10.45 -5.64 3.79
CA MET A 79 -9.06 -6.00 4.06
C MET A 79 -8.79 -7.47 3.70
N GLU A 80 -9.65 -8.41 4.11
CA GLU A 80 -9.51 -9.82 3.76
C GLU A 80 -9.68 -10.07 2.26
N ALA A 81 -10.64 -9.40 1.63
CA ALA A 81 -10.81 -9.46 0.18
C ALA A 81 -9.56 -8.94 -0.56
N ALA A 82 -8.90 -7.90 -0.02
CA ALA A 82 -7.67 -7.36 -0.60
C ALA A 82 -6.53 -8.39 -0.53
N VAL A 83 -6.38 -9.10 0.59
CA VAL A 83 -5.40 -10.20 0.71
C VAL A 83 -5.71 -11.29 -0.30
N ALA A 84 -6.96 -11.77 -0.35
CA ALA A 84 -7.36 -12.83 -1.28
C ALA A 84 -7.07 -12.45 -2.75
N ARG A 85 -7.35 -11.20 -3.13
CA ARG A 85 -7.07 -10.70 -4.48
C ARG A 85 -5.57 -10.61 -4.78
N ILE A 86 -4.76 -10.15 -3.82
CA ILE A 86 -3.30 -10.11 -3.98
C ILE A 86 -2.72 -11.52 -4.10
N GLU A 87 -3.18 -12.48 -3.27
CA GLU A 87 -2.74 -13.87 -3.35
C GLU A 87 -3.09 -14.51 -4.70
N GLU A 88 -4.28 -14.25 -5.22
CA GLU A 88 -4.70 -14.68 -6.56
C GLU A 88 -3.76 -14.09 -7.63
N LEU A 89 -3.53 -12.77 -7.60
CA LEU A 89 -2.67 -12.07 -8.56
C LEU A 89 -1.21 -12.54 -8.49
N LEU A 90 -0.68 -12.87 -7.32
CA LEU A 90 0.71 -13.35 -7.16
C LEU A 90 0.91 -14.78 -7.68
N ARG A 91 -0.16 -15.58 -7.73
CA ARG A 91 -0.15 -16.98 -8.22
C ARG A 91 -0.60 -17.12 -9.67
N GLN A 92 -1.39 -16.18 -10.18
CA GLN A 92 -1.96 -16.27 -11.51
C GLN A 92 -0.85 -16.20 -12.58
N PRO A 93 -0.66 -17.22 -13.44
CA PRO A 93 0.44 -17.26 -14.41
C PRO A 93 0.46 -16.11 -15.42
N ARG A 94 -0.71 -15.51 -15.68
CA ARG A 94 -0.86 -14.36 -16.58
C ARG A 94 -0.62 -13.02 -15.89
N SER A 95 -0.61 -13.00 -14.57
CA SER A 95 -0.31 -11.79 -13.81
C SER A 95 1.19 -11.52 -13.85
N SER A 96 1.54 -10.25 -13.98
CA SER A 96 2.92 -9.77 -13.86
C SER A 96 3.28 -9.36 -12.43
N LEU A 97 2.32 -9.44 -11.51
CA LEU A 97 2.52 -9.07 -10.12
C LEU A 97 3.47 -10.07 -9.45
N GLU A 98 4.50 -9.53 -8.82
CA GLU A 98 5.55 -10.29 -8.15
C GLU A 98 5.62 -9.97 -6.65
N SER A 99 5.21 -8.76 -6.25
CA SER A 99 5.31 -8.26 -4.88
C SER A 99 4.13 -7.36 -4.52
N CYS A 100 3.75 -7.37 -3.25
CA CYS A 100 2.79 -6.44 -2.66
C CYS A 100 3.26 -6.11 -1.25
N VAL A 101 3.16 -4.84 -0.85
CA VAL A 101 3.28 -4.43 0.55
C VAL A 101 1.93 -3.94 1.07
N PHE A 102 1.42 -4.58 2.11
CA PHE A 102 0.29 -4.08 2.87
C PHE A 102 0.75 -3.01 3.84
N VAL A 103 0.02 -1.90 3.89
CA VAL A 103 0.26 -0.78 4.83
C VAL A 103 -1.03 -0.50 5.57
N VAL A 104 -1.18 -1.08 6.76
CA VAL A 104 -2.45 -1.13 7.48
C VAL A 104 -2.28 -1.02 9.00
N PRO A 105 -3.32 -0.65 9.75
CA PRO A 105 -3.34 -0.74 11.21
C PRO A 105 -3.01 -2.16 11.68
N ASP A 106 -2.11 -2.28 12.66
CA ASP A 106 -1.78 -3.56 13.24
C ASP A 106 -2.77 -3.97 14.35
N TRP A 107 -3.96 -4.38 13.94
CA TRP A 107 -5.01 -4.87 14.83
C TRP A 107 -5.14 -6.39 14.81
N PRO A 108 -5.44 -7.03 15.95
CA PRO A 108 -5.79 -8.44 15.97
C PRO A 108 -7.13 -8.64 15.24
N GLY A 109 -7.18 -9.59 14.31
CA GLY A 109 -8.40 -9.86 13.55
C GLY A 109 -8.18 -10.86 12.43
N PRO A 110 -9.24 -11.17 11.66
CA PRO A 110 -9.20 -12.10 10.53
C PRO A 110 -8.11 -11.76 9.51
N PHE A 111 -7.97 -10.47 9.16
CA PHE A 111 -6.93 -10.00 8.26
C PHE A 111 -5.51 -10.35 8.74
N ARG A 112 -5.16 -10.04 10.00
CA ARG A 112 -3.83 -10.32 10.55
C ARG A 112 -3.54 -11.82 10.57
N GLN A 113 -4.54 -12.63 10.92
CA GLN A 113 -4.45 -14.09 10.89
C GLN A 113 -4.20 -14.60 9.46
N ARG A 114 -4.92 -14.06 8.47
CA ARG A 114 -4.75 -14.43 7.07
C ARG A 114 -3.36 -14.09 6.53
N ILE A 115 -2.85 -12.89 6.83
CA ILE A 115 -1.47 -12.50 6.47
C ILE A 115 -0.47 -13.48 7.07
N ALA A 116 -0.57 -13.76 8.37
CA ALA A 116 0.36 -14.66 9.08
C ALA A 116 0.32 -16.11 8.57
N GLN A 117 -0.80 -16.54 7.98
CA GLN A 117 -0.98 -17.88 7.40
C GLN A 117 -0.60 -17.98 5.92
N SER A 118 -0.35 -16.85 5.24
CA SER A 118 0.00 -16.85 3.82
C SER A 118 1.41 -17.38 3.60
N ASP A 119 1.56 -18.41 2.75
CA ASP A 119 2.84 -18.92 2.27
C ASP A 119 3.58 -17.94 1.35
N LEU A 120 2.92 -16.83 0.96
CA LEU A 120 3.54 -15.73 0.20
C LEU A 120 4.17 -14.68 1.13
N LEU A 121 3.94 -14.74 2.45
CA LEU A 121 4.51 -13.78 3.39
C LEU A 121 6.04 -13.92 3.42
N SER A 122 6.74 -12.91 2.90
CA SER A 122 8.20 -12.89 2.84
C SER A 122 8.81 -12.12 4.02
N ARG A 123 8.12 -11.09 4.51
CA ARG A 123 8.55 -10.28 5.66
C ARG A 123 7.37 -9.51 6.25
N GLU A 124 7.39 -9.29 7.55
CA GLU A 124 6.53 -8.31 8.22
C GLU A 124 7.35 -7.38 9.13
N GLU A 125 6.88 -6.16 9.29
CA GLU A 125 7.44 -5.14 10.17
C GLU A 125 6.32 -4.38 10.87
N ALA A 126 6.46 -4.16 12.17
CA ALA A 126 5.59 -3.27 12.92
C ALA A 126 6.25 -1.90 13.11
N LEU A 127 5.58 -0.84 12.69
CA LEU A 127 5.94 0.54 13.02
C LEU A 127 5.19 0.94 14.29
N ALA A 128 5.92 1.16 15.38
CA ALA A 128 5.29 1.59 16.63
C ALA A 128 4.56 2.93 16.43
N LYS A 129 3.37 3.09 16.99
CA LYS A 129 2.54 4.30 16.93
C LYS A 129 3.31 5.58 17.24
N SER A 130 4.25 5.52 18.18
CA SER A 130 5.07 6.66 18.59
C SER A 130 6.17 7.04 17.58
N GLU A 131 6.47 6.18 16.62
CA GLU A 131 7.63 6.29 15.72
C GLU A 131 7.25 6.68 14.29
N HIS A 132 5.96 6.77 13.96
CA HIS A 132 5.51 7.10 12.61
C HIS A 132 4.33 8.07 12.61
N ARG A 133 4.17 8.77 11.50
CA ARG A 133 3.00 9.64 11.25
C ARG A 133 2.49 9.41 9.86
N TYR A 134 1.17 9.47 9.69
CA TYR A 134 0.52 9.42 8.39
C TYR A 134 0.23 10.82 7.85
N ARG A 135 -0.06 10.95 6.56
CA ARG A 135 -0.74 12.12 6.01
C ARG A 135 -2.23 12.12 6.32
N ASP A 136 -2.76 13.30 6.63
CA ASP A 136 -4.19 13.50 6.87
C ASP A 136 -5.01 13.25 5.59
N GLY A 137 -6.13 12.54 5.70
CA GLY A 137 -7.01 12.23 4.55
C GLY A 137 -7.67 13.47 3.91
N PHE A 138 -7.74 14.59 4.64
CA PHE A 138 -8.21 15.89 4.15
C PHE A 138 -7.09 16.77 3.57
N GLN A 139 -5.94 16.19 3.19
CA GLN A 139 -4.80 16.91 2.62
C GLN A 139 -5.12 17.79 1.40
N HIS A 140 -6.23 17.53 0.70
CA HIS A 140 -6.73 18.35 -0.41
C HIS A 140 -7.36 19.69 0.04
N ARG A 141 -7.75 19.83 1.32
CA ARG A 141 -8.36 21.05 1.87
C ARG A 141 -7.26 21.99 2.37
N ARG A 142 -6.82 22.94 1.54
CA ARG A 142 -5.95 24.05 2.00
C ARG A 142 -6.78 25.05 2.83
N GLY A 143 -6.38 25.32 4.08
CA GLY A 143 -6.82 26.55 4.80
C GLY A 143 -7.45 26.43 6.19
N GLY A 144 -7.21 25.39 6.98
CA GLY A 144 -7.62 25.35 8.40
C GLY A 144 -6.49 25.71 9.37
N LYS A 145 -6.80 26.23 10.57
CA LYS A 145 -5.88 26.38 11.72
C LYS A 145 -5.19 25.08 12.18
N ARG A 146 -5.49 23.95 11.53
CA ARG A 146 -4.88 22.64 11.71
C ARG A 146 -3.95 22.37 10.54
N SER A 147 -2.76 22.95 10.57
CA SER A 147 -1.64 22.57 9.70
C SER A 147 -1.00 21.25 10.16
N HIS A 148 -1.80 20.27 10.56
CA HIS A 148 -1.27 18.94 10.86
C HIS A 148 -1.23 18.17 9.54
N ALA A 149 -0.24 18.52 8.72
CA ALA A 149 0.04 17.80 7.49
C ALA A 149 0.36 16.31 7.78
N TYR A 150 0.64 15.99 9.04
CA TYR A 150 0.83 14.65 9.55
C TYR A 150 0.03 14.40 10.84
N VAL A 151 -0.51 13.19 10.97
CA VAL A 151 -1.31 12.73 12.11
C VAL A 151 -0.79 11.38 12.63
N LEU A 152 -0.97 11.12 13.92
CA LEU A 152 -0.66 9.81 14.49
C LEU A 152 -1.74 8.80 14.10
N GLY A 153 -1.34 7.56 13.85
CA GLY A 153 -2.27 6.43 13.75
C GLY A 153 -2.92 6.12 15.10
N GLU A 154 -4.00 5.34 15.09
CA GLU A 154 -4.66 4.91 16.32
C GLU A 154 -3.84 3.84 17.06
N CYS A 155 -3.06 3.06 16.32
CA CYS A 155 -2.23 1.94 16.76
C CYS A 155 -0.91 1.89 15.98
N ASP A 156 -0.17 0.79 16.15
CA ASP A 156 0.98 0.46 15.33
C ASP A 156 0.56 0.20 13.87
N THR A 157 1.49 0.36 12.93
CA THR A 157 1.24 0.06 11.52
C THR A 157 1.96 -1.22 11.14
N LEU A 158 1.22 -2.18 10.58
CA LEU A 158 1.76 -3.37 9.97
C LEU A 158 2.18 -3.06 8.54
N LEU A 159 3.45 -3.38 8.25
CA LEU A 159 3.97 -3.51 6.90
C LEU A 159 4.18 -5.00 6.62
N ALA A 160 3.40 -5.58 5.70
CA ALA A 160 3.51 -6.99 5.36
C ALA A 160 3.76 -7.17 3.86
N TRP A 161 4.90 -7.79 3.52
CA TRP A 161 5.25 -8.08 2.14
C TRP A 161 4.80 -9.48 1.76
N LEU A 162 3.86 -9.56 0.80
CA LEU A 162 3.51 -10.81 0.11
C LEU A 162 4.24 -10.85 -1.23
N GLN A 163 5.03 -11.89 -1.47
CA GLN A 163 5.85 -12.02 -2.66
C GLN A 163 5.83 -13.45 -3.20
N ASN A 164 5.79 -13.59 -4.52
CA ASN A 164 6.12 -14.87 -5.15
C ASN A 164 7.65 -15.03 -5.23
N LEU A 165 8.12 -16.19 -5.71
CA LEU A 165 9.56 -16.48 -5.80
C LEU A 165 10.35 -15.43 -6.61
N HIS A 166 9.77 -14.90 -7.69
CA HIS A 166 10.41 -13.86 -8.49
C HIS A 166 10.49 -12.53 -7.72
N GLY A 167 9.41 -12.14 -7.04
CA GLY A 167 9.37 -10.93 -6.23
C GLY A 167 10.31 -10.98 -5.03
N ALA A 168 10.41 -12.13 -4.35
CA ALA A 168 11.34 -12.32 -3.25
C ALA A 168 12.82 -12.18 -3.69
N GLY A 169 13.12 -12.58 -4.94
CA GLY A 169 14.44 -12.36 -5.54
C GLY A 169 14.69 -10.91 -5.98
N ARG A 170 13.77 -10.33 -6.76
CA ARG A 170 13.91 -9.00 -7.37
C ARG A 170 13.72 -7.86 -6.37
N PHE A 171 12.67 -7.93 -5.56
CA PHE A 171 12.27 -6.90 -4.58
C PHE A 171 12.57 -7.34 -3.15
N ARG A 172 13.75 -7.94 -2.94
CA ARG A 172 14.17 -8.47 -1.65
C ARG A 172 14.05 -7.40 -0.56
N VAL A 173 13.38 -7.76 0.53
CA VAL A 173 13.10 -6.90 1.70
C VAL A 173 14.25 -7.02 2.70
N THR A 174 15.35 -6.31 2.46
CA THR A 174 16.55 -6.35 3.33
C THR A 174 16.41 -5.45 4.55
N GLU A 175 17.18 -5.74 5.61
CA GLU A 175 17.21 -4.90 6.82
C GLU A 175 17.55 -3.43 6.49
N GLU A 176 18.54 -3.21 5.64
CA GLU A 176 18.94 -1.87 5.21
C GLU A 176 17.80 -1.07 4.57
N LYS A 177 17.00 -1.71 3.70
CA LYS A 177 15.82 -1.07 3.08
C LYS A 177 14.74 -0.78 4.13
N VAL A 178 14.53 -1.69 5.08
CA VAL A 178 13.58 -1.50 6.18
C VAL A 178 14.01 -0.35 7.11
N CYS A 179 15.29 -0.24 7.46
CA CYS A 179 15.80 0.89 8.25
C CYS A 179 15.59 2.24 7.54
N ARG A 180 15.82 2.29 6.23
CA ARG A 180 15.56 3.49 5.42
C ARG A 180 14.07 3.82 5.40
N LEU A 181 13.21 2.82 5.18
CA LEU A 181 11.76 2.99 5.20
C LEU A 181 11.26 3.47 6.57
N ARG A 182 11.69 2.86 7.67
CA ARG A 182 11.35 3.30 9.05
C ARG A 182 11.73 4.77 9.29
N SER A 183 12.88 5.20 8.78
CA SER A 183 13.31 6.60 8.88
C SER A 183 12.39 7.52 8.07
N ALA A 184 11.97 7.11 6.88
CA ALA A 184 11.06 7.87 6.01
C ALA A 184 9.63 8.02 6.58
N TRP A 185 9.21 7.10 7.46
CA TRP A 185 7.90 7.14 8.14
C TRP A 185 7.82 8.13 9.31
N LYS A 186 8.94 8.67 9.80
CA LYS A 186 8.96 9.57 10.96
C LYS A 186 8.21 10.89 10.71
N GLY A 187 8.10 11.32 9.44
CA GLY A 187 7.30 12.47 9.03
C GLY A 187 7.70 13.76 9.75
N GLU A 188 8.74 14.42 9.25
CA GLU A 188 9.10 15.80 9.65
C GLU A 188 8.20 16.84 8.95
#